data_AF-A0A960RJA0-F1
#
_entry.id   AF-A0A960RJA0-F1
#
_cell.length_a   1.000
_cell.length_b   1.000
_cell.length_c   1.000
_cell.angle_alpha   90.00
_cell.angle_beta   90.00
_cell.angle_gamma   90.00
#
_symmetry.space_group_name_H-M   'P 1'
#
loop_
_entity.id
_entity.type
_entity.pdbx_description
1 polymer ?
#
loop_
_entity_poly.entity_id
_entity_poly.type
_entity_poly.pdbx_seq_one_letter_code
_entity_poly.pdbx_strand_id
1 'polypeptide(L)'
;TDYLELFLTKSSYNDTGWGNARFDELYAQALQTPSIPARHQLYREMDEILRDESPAAPLVHNSTVRLVHPSVRNWPNNVMDARSLSAVYLVGEAP
;
A
#
# COMPACT_ATOMS: atom_id res chain seq x y z
N THR A 1 4.59 -4.31 -1.20
CA THR A 1 5.07 -3.15 -1.94
C THR A 1 4.62 -1.93 -1.19
N ASP A 2 5.57 -1.14 -0.71
CA ASP A 2 5.29 0.12 -0.04
C ASP A 2 4.96 1.19 -1.09
N TYR A 3 4.08 2.14 -0.79
CA TYR A 3 3.66 3.18 -1.73
C TYR A 3 4.85 4.00 -2.24
N LEU A 4 5.84 4.25 -1.38
CA LEU A 4 7.05 5.02 -1.72
C LEU A 4 7.94 4.32 -2.77
N GLU A 5 7.85 2.99 -2.90
CA GLU A 5 8.61 2.22 -3.90
C GLU A 5 8.21 2.56 -5.34
N LEU A 6 6.98 3.07 -5.54
CA LEU A 6 6.48 3.51 -6.85
C LEU A 6 7.27 4.69 -7.40
N PHE A 7 7.93 5.47 -6.54
CA PHE A 7 8.62 6.71 -6.91
C PHE A 7 10.14 6.56 -6.96
N LEU A 8 10.68 5.36 -6.71
CA LEU A 8 12.10 5.12 -6.90
C LEU A 8 12.48 5.24 -8.37
N THR A 9 13.59 5.91 -8.67
CA THR A 9 14.02 6.23 -10.04
C THR A 9 14.15 4.98 -10.92
N LYS A 10 14.55 3.84 -10.35
CA LYS A 10 14.78 2.57 -11.07
C LYS A 10 13.74 1.49 -10.77
N SER A 11 12.65 1.83 -10.10
CA SER A 11 11.59 0.86 -9.83
C SER A 11 10.86 0.49 -11.12
N SER A 12 10.61 -0.80 -11.32
CA SER A 12 9.77 -1.27 -12.42
C SER A 12 8.30 -0.88 -12.26
N TYR A 13 7.90 -0.40 -11.09
CA TYR A 13 6.56 0.10 -10.79
C TYR A 13 6.43 1.62 -10.98
N ASN A 14 7.51 2.30 -11.38
CA ASN A 14 7.51 3.73 -11.60
C ASN A 14 7.00 4.07 -13.00
N ASP A 15 5.68 4.13 -13.13
CA ASP A 15 5.01 4.53 -14.37
C ASP A 15 5.06 6.05 -14.63
N THR A 16 5.46 6.84 -13.64
CA THR A 16 5.57 8.31 -13.78
C THR A 16 6.83 8.75 -14.52
N GLY A 17 7.87 7.90 -14.50
CA GLY A 17 9.22 8.26 -14.98
C GLY A 17 9.93 9.31 -14.13
N TRP A 18 9.35 9.73 -12.99
CA TRP A 18 9.95 10.67 -12.05
C TRP A 18 11.14 10.04 -11.32
N GLY A 19 12.11 10.86 -10.91
CA GLY A 19 13.22 10.39 -10.10
C GLY A 19 13.90 11.53 -9.37
N ASN A 20 14.28 11.28 -8.12
CA ASN A 20 14.99 12.21 -7.27
C ASN A 20 16.06 11.46 -6.47
N ALA A 21 17.33 11.90 -6.60
CA ALA A 21 18.45 11.21 -5.96
C ALA A 21 18.36 11.23 -4.42
N ARG A 22 17.87 12.33 -3.83
CA ARG A 22 17.68 12.44 -2.38
C ARG A 22 16.57 11.50 -1.90
N PHE A 23 15.50 11.35 -2.68
CA PHE A 23 14.44 10.39 -2.39
C PHE A 23 14.99 8.95 -2.38
N ASP A 24 15.75 8.57 -3.41
CA ASP A 24 16.38 7.23 -3.49
C ASP A 24 17.33 6.96 -2.30
N GLU A 25 18.12 7.97 -1.89
CA GLU A 25 18.99 7.88 -0.71
C GLU A 25 18.22 7.69 0.59
N LEU A 26 17.17 8.49 0.81
CA LEU A 26 16.31 8.40 2.00
C LEU A 26 15.63 7.03 2.09
N TYR A 27 15.17 6.49 0.96
CA TYR A 27 14.57 5.16 0.90
C TYR A 27 15.58 4.07 1.27
N ALA A 28 16.79 4.13 0.70
CA ALA A 28 17.86 3.20 1.04
C ALA A 28 18.24 3.26 2.54
N GLN A 29 18.28 4.46 3.12
CA GLN A 29 18.50 4.65 4.55
C GLN A 29 17.36 4.09 5.40
N ALA A 30 16.11 4.28 4.97
CA ALA A 30 14.93 3.76 5.66
C ALA A 30 14.95 2.23 5.77
N LEU A 31 15.38 1.52 4.71
CA LEU A 31 15.53 0.06 4.71
C LEU A 31 16.55 -0.44 5.75
N GLN A 32 17.58 0.35 6.04
CA GLN A 32 18.63 0.01 7.01
C GLN A 32 18.32 0.52 8.42
N THR A 33 17.21 1.21 8.64
CA THR A 33 16.85 1.83 9.92
C THR A 33 15.92 0.92 10.72
N PRO A 34 16.39 0.27 11.82
CA PRO A 34 15.56 -0.65 12.60
C PRO A 34 14.52 0.07 13.46
N SER A 35 14.87 1.26 13.98
CA SER A 35 14.01 2.07 14.82
C SER A 35 12.79 2.58 14.04
N ILE A 36 11.59 2.17 14.45
CA ILE A 36 10.33 2.58 13.80
C ILE A 36 10.17 4.11 13.79
N PRO A 37 10.34 4.84 14.91
CA PRO A 37 10.22 6.30 14.90
C PRO A 37 11.22 6.99 13.97
N ALA A 38 12.46 6.51 13.91
CA ALA A 38 13.47 7.07 13.02
C ALA A 38 13.14 6.80 11.55
N ARG A 39 12.69 5.59 11.23
CA ARG A 39 12.25 5.24 9.88
C ARG A 39 11.04 6.07 9.43
N HIS A 40 10.09 6.34 10.33
CA HIS A 40 8.96 7.22 10.05
C HIS A 40 9.38 8.67 9.76
N GLN A 41 10.47 9.16 10.35
CA GLN A 41 11.00 10.48 10.02
C GLN A 41 11.53 10.52 8.57
N LEU A 42 12.21 9.47 8.13
CA LEU A 42 12.69 9.35 6.76
C LEU A 42 11.53 9.26 5.76
N TYR A 43 10.46 8.54 6.10
CA TYR A 43 9.23 8.51 5.30
C TYR A 43 8.57 9.88 5.18
N ARG A 44 8.53 10.67 6.27
CA ARG A 44 8.03 12.05 6.21
C ARG A 44 8.84 12.94 5.28
N GLU A 45 10.18 12.85 5.34
CA GLU A 45 11.05 13.63 4.45
C GLU A 45 10.83 13.24 2.97
N MET A 46 10.61 11.96 2.68
CA MET A 46 10.24 11.50 1.35
C MET A 46 8.87 12.02 0.90
N ASP A 47 7.86 11.98 1.77
CA ASP A 47 6.53 12.52 1.49
C ASP A 47 6.56 14.03 1.22
N GLU A 48 7.42 14.78 1.90
CA GLU A 48 7.63 16.21 1.64
C GLU A 48 8.16 16.48 0.24
N ILE A 49 9.13 15.69 -0.24
CA ILE A 49 9.64 15.77 -1.62
C ILE A 49 8.52 15.48 -2.62
N LEU A 50 7.75 14.41 -2.41
CA LEU A 50 6.62 14.06 -3.29
C LEU A 50 5.54 15.15 -3.29
N ARG A 51 5.28 15.77 -2.14
CA ARG A 51 4.33 16.89 -2.03
C ARG A 51 4.81 18.13 -2.81
N ASP A 52 6.10 18.46 -2.71
CA ASP A 52 6.65 19.68 -3.32
C ASP A 52 6.87 19.52 -4.83
N GLU A 53 7.24 18.33 -5.31
CA GLU A 53 7.47 18.06 -6.73
C GLU A 53 6.21 17.53 -7.46
N SER A 54 5.22 17.02 -6.71
CA SER A 54 3.93 16.54 -7.21
C SER A 54 4.03 15.59 -8.44
N PRO A 55 4.81 14.50 -8.41
CA PRO A 55 4.97 13.60 -9.55
C PRO A 55 3.70 12.80 -9.89
N ALA A 56 2.77 12.69 -8.93
CA ALA A 56 1.45 12.11 -9.12
C ALA A 56 0.40 12.94 -8.36
N ALA A 57 -0.85 12.88 -8.81
CA ALA A 57 -1.98 13.52 -8.15
C ALA A 57 -2.89 12.44 -7.52
N PRO A 58 -2.81 12.22 -6.19
CA PRO A 58 -3.71 11.29 -5.51
C PRO A 58 -5.16 11.77 -5.59
N LEU A 59 -6.06 10.92 -6.09
CA LEU A 59 -7.48 11.28 -6.23
C LEU A 59 -8.32 10.81 -5.04
N VAL A 60 -8.14 9.56 -4.63
CA VAL A 60 -8.94 8.92 -3.58
C VAL A 60 -8.11 7.89 -2.80
N HIS A 61 -8.44 7.72 -1.52
CA HIS A 61 -8.04 6.53 -0.77
C HIS A 61 -9.14 5.48 -0.94
N ASN A 62 -8.79 4.33 -1.54
CA ASN A 62 -9.76 3.31 -1.87
C ASN A 62 -10.38 2.69 -0.62
N SER A 63 -11.70 2.49 -0.65
CA SER A 63 -12.43 1.67 0.32
C SER A 63 -13.06 0.50 -0.41
N THR A 64 -13.13 -0.65 0.26
CA THR A 64 -13.76 -1.84 -0.34
C THR A 64 -15.17 -2.00 0.19
N VAL A 65 -16.15 -1.72 -0.66
CA VAL A 65 -17.56 -2.00 -0.42
C VAL A 65 -17.95 -3.23 -1.24
N ARG A 66 -18.58 -4.22 -0.59
CA ARG A 66 -19.01 -5.44 -1.28
C ARG A 66 -20.31 -5.99 -0.70
N LEU A 67 -21.04 -6.74 -1.52
CA LEU A 67 -22.16 -7.56 -1.09
C LEU A 67 -21.68 -9.01 -0.91
N VAL A 68 -22.02 -9.61 0.22
CA VAL A 68 -21.68 -11.02 0.53
C VAL A 68 -22.99 -11.74 0.81
N HIS A 69 -23.23 -12.86 0.12
CA HIS A 69 -24.45 -13.64 0.31
C HIS A 69 -24.51 -14.18 1.76
N PRO A 70 -25.69 -14.20 2.42
CA PRO A 70 -25.82 -14.67 3.81
C PRO A 70 -25.39 -16.13 4.06
N SER A 71 -25.26 -16.95 3.03
CA SER A 71 -24.74 -18.33 3.13
C SER A 71 -23.22 -18.41 3.20
N VAL A 72 -22.50 -17.35 2.86
CA VAL A 72 -21.02 -17.34 2.88
C VAL A 72 -20.54 -17.24 4.32
N ARG A 73 -19.64 -18.13 4.72
CA ARG A 73 -18.99 -18.13 6.03
C ARG A 73 -17.48 -18.01 5.86
N ASN A 74 -16.86 -17.52 6.93
CA ASN A 74 -15.42 -17.26 7.00
C ASN A 74 -14.93 -16.24 5.95
N TRP A 75 -15.67 -15.14 5.82
CA TRP A 75 -15.30 -14.00 4.96
C TRP A 75 -14.78 -12.83 5.82
N PRO A 76 -13.50 -12.82 6.23
CA PRO A 76 -12.97 -11.74 7.04
C PRO A 76 -12.80 -10.45 6.22
N ASN A 77 -13.11 -9.31 6.83
CA ASN A 77 -12.69 -8.00 6.35
C ASN A 77 -11.25 -7.74 6.82
N ASN A 78 -10.37 -7.36 5.90
CA ASN A 78 -9.00 -6.98 6.20
C ASN A 78 -8.53 -5.85 5.29
N VAL A 79 -7.52 -5.11 5.73
CA VAL A 79 -7.02 -3.88 5.06
C VAL A 79 -6.45 -4.16 3.68
N MET A 80 -5.85 -5.34 3.47
CA MET A 80 -5.26 -5.74 2.18
C MET A 80 -6.27 -6.29 1.18
N ASP A 81 -7.52 -6.42 1.60
CA ASP A 81 -8.58 -7.12 0.89
C ASP A 81 -8.26 -8.54 0.40
N ALA A 82 -7.28 -9.19 1.02
CA ALA A 82 -6.78 -10.51 0.62
C ALA A 82 -7.43 -11.61 1.48
N ARG A 83 -7.89 -12.69 0.86
CA ARG A 83 -8.43 -13.85 1.60
C ARG A 83 -8.18 -15.16 0.88
N SER A 84 -7.99 -16.23 1.63
CA SER A 84 -7.89 -17.57 1.06
C SER A 84 -9.29 -18.10 0.76
N LEU A 85 -9.60 -18.31 -0.52
CA LEU A 85 -10.89 -18.88 -0.93
C LEU A 85 -11.07 -20.34 -0.49
N SER A 86 -9.97 -21.08 -0.28
CA SER A 86 -10.04 -22.46 0.24
C SER A 86 -10.59 -22.55 1.67
N ALA A 87 -10.54 -21.45 2.43
CA ALA A 87 -11.08 -21.38 3.78
C ALA A 87 -12.52 -20.84 3.81
N VAL A 88 -13.03 -20.33 2.68
CA VAL A 88 -14.40 -19.84 2.54
C VAL A 88 -15.31 -21.01 2.19
N TYR A 89 -16.47 -21.08 2.83
CA TYR A 89 -17.45 -22.13 2.58
C TYR A 89 -18.88 -21.59 2.61
N LEU A 90 -19.79 -22.35 2.00
CA LEU A 90 -21.22 -22.06 1.99
C LEU A 90 -21.90 -22.93 3.04
N VAL A 91 -22.77 -22.34 3.85
CA VAL A 91 -23.74 -23.10 4.65
C VAL A 91 -25.05 -23.19 3.86
N GLY A 92 -25.63 -24.39 3.78
CA GLY A 92 -26.96 -24.56 3.20
C GLY A 92 -27.99 -23.71 3.93
N GLU A 93 -28.96 -23.17 3.20
CA GLU A 93 -30.13 -22.53 3.83
C GLU A 93 -30.88 -23.60 4.61
N ALA A 94 -31.20 -23.32 5.89
CA ALA A 94 -32.19 -24.12 6.59
C ALA A 94 -33.50 -24.02 5.81
N PRO A 95 -34.22 -25.14 5.58
CA PRO A 95 -35.46 -25.16 4.83
C PRO A 95 -36.56 -24.29 5.45
#